data_AF-A0AAN0WBC7-F1
#
_entry.id   AF-A0AAN0WBC7-F1
#
_cell.length_a   1.000
_cell.length_b   1.000
_cell.length_c   1.000
_cell.angle_alpha   90.00
_cell.angle_beta   90.00
_cell.angle_gamma   90.00
#
_symmetry.space_group_name_H-M   'P 1'
#
loop_
_entity.id
_entity.type
_entity.pdbx_description
1 polymer ?
#
loop_
_entity_poly.entity_id
_entity_poly.type
_entity_poly.pdbx_seq_one_letter_code
_entity_poly.pdbx_strand_id
1 'polypeptide(L)' 'MYCEEIDDIQFAEALLTIIEALGQTLAESFLLTDEKIQDFLDCFINKLPSFLQKPLLKSEAA' A
#
# COMPACT_ATOMS: atom_id res chain seq x y z
N MET A 1 13.81 -14.11 -18.88
CA MET A 1 12.90 -12.95 -18.97
C MET A 1 11.66 -13.13 -18.06
N TYR A 2 11.79 -13.88 -16.95
CA TYR A 2 10.74 -13.99 -15.90
C TYR A 2 11.13 -13.25 -14.61
N CYS A 3 12.39 -12.80 -14.50
CA CYS A 3 12.91 -12.21 -13.27
C CYS A 3 12.30 -10.83 -12.99
N GLU A 4 12.18 -9.97 -14.01
CA GLU A 4 11.67 -8.61 -13.84
C GLU A 4 10.21 -8.59 -13.37
N GLU A 5 9.37 -9.49 -13.87
CA GLU A 5 7.96 -9.61 -13.44
C GLU A 5 7.85 -10.13 -12.00
N ILE A 6 8.69 -11.10 -11.62
CA ILE A 6 8.73 -11.64 -10.25
C ILE A 6 9.25 -10.58 -9.27
N ASP A 7 10.28 -9.83 -9.65
CA ASP A 7 10.85 -8.74 -8.85
C ASP A 7 9.81 -7.62 -8.65
N ASP A 8 9.02 -7.30 -9.68
CA ASP A 8 7.93 -6.33 -9.60
C ASP A 8 6.79 -6.81 -8.67
N ILE A 9 6.46 -8.10 -8.67
CA ILE A 9 5.46 -8.68 -7.75
C ILE A 9 5.96 -8.58 -6.30
N GLN A 10 7.19 -9.02 -6.04
CA GLN A 10 7.79 -8.96 -4.70
C GLN A 10 7.87 -7.53 -4.17
N PHE A 11 8.16 -6.57 -5.07
CA PHE A 11 8.15 -5.16 -4.73
C PHE A 11 6.75 -4.67 -4.33
N ALA A 12 5.71 -5.04 -5.10
CA ALA A 12 4.33 -4.68 -4.79
C ALA A 12 3.88 -5.26 -3.43
N GLU A 13 4.17 -6.54 -3.19
CA GLU A 13 3.84 -7.24 -1.94
C GLU A 13 4.53 -6.60 -0.73
N ALA A 14 5.82 -6.27 -0.86
CA ALA A 14 6.57 -5.59 0.19
C ALA A 14 5.98 -4.21 0.49
N LEU A 15 5.61 -3.44 -0.53
CA LEU A 15 5.01 -2.13 -0.36
C LEU A 15 3.63 -2.20 0.29
N LEU A 16 2.80 -3.18 -0.10
CA LEU A 16 1.50 -3.44 0.54
C LEU A 16 1.68 -3.80 2.03
N THR A 17 2.62 -4.69 2.34
CA THR A 17 2.93 -5.07 3.74
C THR A 17 3.31 -3.86 4.59
N ILE A 18 4.07 -2.92 4.03
CA ILE A 18 4.45 -1.67 4.73
C ILE A 18 3.22 -0.78 4.95
N ILE A 19 2.32 -0.67 3.97
CA ILE A 19 1.09 0.12 4.06
C ILE A 19 0.13 -0.47 5.11
N GLU A 20 0.01 -1.79 5.16
CA GLU A 20 -0.78 -2.49 6.17
C GLU A 20 -0.23 -2.26 7.58
N ALA A 21 1.09 -2.39 7.76
CA ALA A 21 1.75 -2.11 9.04
C ALA A 21 1.57 -0.65 9.48
N LEU A 22 1.60 0.30 8.53
CA LEU A 22 1.28 1.70 8.78
C LEU A 22 -0.17 1.87 9.26
N GLY A 23 -1.14 1.23 8.59
CA GLY A 23 -2.55 1.26 9.01
C GLY A 23 -2.76 0.71 10.42
N GLN A 24 -2.15 -0.43 10.74
CA GLN A 24 -2.21 -1.03 12.09
C GLN A 24 -1.58 -0.10 13.14
N THR A 25 -0.42 0.48 12.84
CA THR A 25 0.24 1.43 13.73
C THR A 25 -0.64 2.66 14.01
N LEU A 26 -1.35 3.15 12.99
CA LEU A 26 -2.28 4.27 13.14
C LEU A 26 -3.50 3.90 14.00
N ALA A 27 -4.05 2.70 13.81
CA ALA A 27 -5.14 2.18 14.63
C ALA A 27 -4.74 2.11 16.11
N GLU A 28 -3.57 1.52 16.40
CA GLU A 28 -3.08 1.32 17.77
C GLU A 28 -2.64 2.62 18.44
N SER A 29 -1.96 3.50 17.71
CA SER A 29 -1.36 4.71 18.28
C SER A 29 -2.36 5.85 18.46
N PHE A 30 -3.40 5.91 17.61
CA PHE A 30 -4.32 7.05 17.55
C PHE A 30 -5.79 6.65 17.75
N LEU A 31 -6.10 5.37 18.02
CA LEU A 31 -7.45 4.84 18.22
C LEU A 31 -8.42 5.27 17.09
N LEU A 32 -7.91 5.31 15.86
CA LEU A 32 -8.69 5.70 14.70
C LEU A 32 -9.67 4.60 14.32
N THR A 33 -10.80 4.99 13.75
CA THR A 33 -11.73 4.05 13.12
C THR A 33 -11.17 3.55 11.79
N ASP A 34 -11.60 2.37 11.35
CA ASP A 34 -11.19 1.79 10.06
C ASP A 34 -11.46 2.75 8.89
N GLU A 35 -12.58 3.48 8.91
CA GLU A 35 -12.91 4.50 7.91
C GLU A 35 -11.87 5.64 7.87
N LYS A 36 -11.39 6.09 9.04
CA LYS A 36 -10.40 7.17 9.12
C LYS A 36 -9.01 6.70 8.71
N ILE A 37 -8.70 5.43 8.97
CA ILE A 37 -7.46 4.81 8.50
C ILE A 37 -7.50 4.68 6.99
N GLN A 38 -8.61 4.23 6.41
CA GLN A 38 -8.76 4.11 4.96
C GLN A 38 -8.66 5.49 4.27
N ASP A 39 -9.39 6.51 4.78
CA ASP A 39 -9.28 7.89 4.29
C ASP A 39 -7.82 8.38 4.27
N PHE A 40 -7.07 8.06 5.33
CA PHE A 40 -5.66 8.42 5.44
C PHE A 40 -4.80 7.66 4.42
N LEU A 41 -4.97 6.34 4.32
CA LEU A 41 -4.19 5.49 3.42
C LEU A 41 -4.45 5.88 1.96
N ASP A 42 -5.69 6.17 1.57
CA ASP A 42 -6.04 6.65 0.24
C ASP A 42 -5.35 8.00 -0.06
N CYS A 43 -5.38 8.93 0.89
CA CYS A 43 -4.71 10.22 0.77
C CYS A 43 -3.18 10.07 0.70
N PHE A 44 -2.61 9.13 1.44
CA PHE A 44 -1.19 8.82 1.46
C PHE A 44 -0.74 8.21 0.12
N ILE A 45 -1.43 7.18 -0.38
CA ILE A 45 -1.13 6.51 -1.65
C ILE A 45 -1.18 7.51 -2.81
N ASN A 46 -2.18 8.38 -2.84
CA ASN A 46 -2.30 9.42 -3.87
C ASN A 46 -1.15 10.45 -3.87
N LYS A 47 -0.42 10.58 -2.77
CA LYS A 47 0.77 11.45 -2.65
C LYS A 47 2.08 10.75 -3.03
N LEU A 48 2.08 9.43 -3.15
CA LEU A 48 3.27 8.68 -3.53
C LEU A 48 3.66 9.00 -4.99
N PRO A 49 4.93 8.91 -5.37
CA PRO A 49 5.33 8.94 -6.77
C PRO A 49 4.63 7.86 -7.61
N SER A 50 4.41 8.13 -8.90
CA SER A 50 3.66 7.25 -9.79
C SER A 50 4.24 5.84 -9.94
N PHE A 51 5.55 5.65 -9.74
CA PHE A 51 6.18 4.33 -9.76
C PHE A 51 5.83 3.47 -8.52
N LEU A 52 5.43 4.10 -7.41
CA LEU A 52 4.93 3.41 -6.21
C LEU A 52 3.40 3.22 -6.25
N GLN A 53 2.66 4.11 -6.92
CA GLN A 53 1.21 3.97 -7.07
C GLN A 53 0.84 2.82 -8.01
N LYS A 54 1.56 2.67 -9.14
CA LYS A 54 1.23 1.69 -10.18
C LYS A 54 1.15 0.24 -9.67
N PRO A 55 2.09 -0.26 -8.84
CA PRO A 55 1.99 -1.62 -8.31
C PRO A 55 0.81 -1.79 -7.35
N LEU A 56 0.48 -0.77 -6.57
CA LEU A 56 -0.62 -0.80 -5.60
C LEU A 56 -1.99 -0.87 -6.30
N LEU A 57 -2.17 -0.08 -7.37
CA LEU A 57 -3.42 -0.04 -8.14
C LEU A 57 -3.63 -1.27 -9.03
N LYS A 58 -2.56 -2.01 -9.35
CA LYS A 58 -2.66 -3.27 -10.12
C LYS A 58 -3.12 -4.44 -9.24
N SER A 59 -2.90 -4.38 -7.93
CA SER A 59 -3.24 -5.48 -7.01
C SER A 59 -4.73 -5.61 -6.73
N GLU A 60 -5.54 -4.57 -6.96
CA GLU A 60 -7.01 -4.61 -6.77
C GLU A 60 -7.78 -5.23 -7.95
N ALA A 61 -7.10 -5.62 -9.03
CA ALA A 61 -7.74 -6.12 -10.26
C ALA A 61 -7.62 -7.63 -10.50
N ALA A 62 -7.27 -8.42 -9.47
CA ALA A 62 -7.15 -9.88 -9.53
C ALA A 62 -8.03 -10.59 -8.50
#